data_AF-A0A9P7X279-F1
#
_entry.id   AF-A0A9P7X279-F1
#
_cell.length_a   1.000
_cell.length_b   1.000
_cell.length_c   1.000
_cell.angle_alpha   90.00
_cell.angle_beta   90.00
_cell.angle_gamma   90.00
#
_symmetry.space_group_name_H-M   'P 1'
#
loop_
_entity.id
_entity.type
_entity.pdbx_description
1 polymer ?
#
loop_
_entity_poly.entity_id
_entity_poly.type
_entity_poly.pdbx_seq_one_letter_code
_entity_poly.pdbx_strand_id
1 'polypeptide(L)'
;MSFFYVHKALILNRSTNFFGHRFPRSQDDTRVMTTTSPIHYLDHDGHSSASSASILSLSQANSQASANPMSQAIAREQQATLGGIYDGGLPRTTFSQLASSESQREVSHVSNLPRRLSSVFLRVEETSIVLNLTLHLIYDMSFARYPPDIETIAQALTSLRKYGIAVPADPSAEIWSTLLLSARSNPIRAYSIAASHGVASVAKSASRYTLSTSLDTVSEGDALTMGPIYLRLLFFLHVGRQTALLRVIRTPPKEHLPTAACSISAQHRVVDAWSVVVAAITSGRRSHGTSSVALLEAFSPLIDKNTCELCRENAQSRISEMTEAWLAIRTTI
;
A
#
# COMPACT_ATOMS: atom_id res chain seq x y z
N MET A 1 29.81 1.66 7.05
CA MET A 1 30.48 2.92 6.65
C MET A 1 30.76 2.83 5.17
N SER A 2 30.02 3.59 4.35
CA SER A 2 30.22 3.59 2.90
C SER A 2 30.64 5.00 2.47
N PHE A 3 31.82 5.11 1.86
CA PHE A 3 32.36 6.35 1.34
C PHE A 3 31.86 6.56 -0.09
N PHE A 4 31.39 7.75 -0.42
CA PHE A 4 31.04 8.13 -1.80
C PHE A 4 31.95 9.27 -2.28
N TYR A 5 32.45 9.11 -3.50
CA TYR A 5 33.22 10.11 -4.22
C TYR A 5 32.27 10.83 -5.19
N VAL A 6 31.81 12.03 -4.83
CA VAL A 6 30.98 12.84 -5.73
C VAL A 6 31.88 13.76 -6.54
N HIS A 7 31.94 13.55 -7.85
CA HIS A 7 32.72 14.38 -8.77
C HIS A 7 32.12 15.79 -8.81
N LYS A 8 32.95 16.80 -8.53
CA LYS A 8 32.61 18.24 -8.39
C LYS A 8 31.96 18.88 -9.64
N ALA A 9 31.87 18.15 -10.75
CA ALA A 9 31.44 18.67 -12.05
C ALA A 9 29.90 18.82 -12.19
N LEU A 10 29.09 18.17 -11.35
CA LEU A 10 27.63 18.20 -11.48
C LEU A 10 26.93 19.33 -10.70
N ILE A 11 27.65 20.07 -9.84
CA ILE A 11 27.05 21.08 -8.95
C ILE A 11 26.89 22.45 -9.64
N LEU A 12 27.49 22.70 -10.81
CA LEU A 12 27.58 24.05 -11.38
C LEU A 12 26.57 24.39 -12.49
N ASN A 13 25.68 23.49 -12.92
CA ASN A 13 24.92 23.71 -14.16
C ASN A 13 23.41 24.01 -14.03
N ARG A 14 22.91 24.42 -12.85
CA ARG A 14 21.49 24.81 -12.74
C ARG A 14 21.19 25.93 -11.73
N SER A 15 22.14 26.85 -11.54
CA SER A 15 21.94 28.08 -10.76
C SER A 15 21.75 29.30 -11.67
N THR A 16 20.76 29.28 -12.55
CA THR A 16 20.13 30.50 -13.10
C THR A 16 18.71 30.16 -13.49
N ASN A 17 17.75 31.04 -13.18
CA ASN A 17 16.31 30.94 -13.45
C ASN A 17 15.47 30.20 -12.40
N PHE A 18 15.28 30.78 -11.22
CA PHE A 18 13.99 30.67 -10.49
C PHE A 18 13.88 31.75 -9.40
N PHE A 19 13.85 33.02 -9.79
CA PHE A 19 13.42 34.10 -8.91
C PHE A 19 12.38 34.97 -9.63
N GLY A 20 11.19 35.03 -9.04
CA GLY A 20 10.21 36.06 -9.32
C GLY A 20 8.87 35.53 -9.78
N HIS A 21 7.95 35.27 -8.85
CA HIS A 21 6.59 35.76 -8.98
C HIS A 21 5.99 36.03 -7.58
N ARG A 22 5.58 37.29 -7.39
CA ARG A 22 4.88 37.83 -6.24
C ARG A 22 3.51 37.16 -6.08
N PHE A 23 3.16 36.82 -4.84
CA PHE A 23 1.77 36.64 -4.43
C PHE A 23 1.10 38.01 -4.21
N PRO A 24 -0.16 38.21 -4.66
CA PRO A 24 -1.02 39.21 -4.07
C PRO A 24 -1.78 38.62 -2.88
N ARG A 25 -1.74 39.42 -1.81
CA ARG A 25 -2.45 39.35 -0.54
C ARG A 25 -3.91 39.76 -0.79
N SER A 26 -4.88 39.01 -0.27
CA SER A 26 -6.26 39.48 -0.11
C SER A 26 -6.67 39.27 1.34
N GLN A 27 -6.99 40.40 1.97
CA GLN A 27 -7.61 40.55 3.28
C GLN A 27 -9.13 40.31 3.20
N ASP A 28 -9.68 40.12 4.39
CA ASP A 28 -11.09 40.21 4.81
C ASP A 28 -12.03 39.09 4.31
N ASP A 29 -12.93 38.51 5.12
CA ASP A 29 -13.62 39.14 6.23
C ASP A 29 -14.12 38.15 7.30
N THR A 30 -14.27 38.73 8.48
CA THR A 30 -14.76 38.17 9.72
C THR A 30 -16.24 37.77 9.68
N ARG A 31 -16.60 36.60 10.23
CA ARG A 31 -17.80 36.47 11.09
C ARG A 31 -17.81 35.22 11.95
N VAL A 32 -17.63 35.48 13.23
CA VAL A 32 -17.92 34.60 14.37
C VAL A 32 -19.44 34.52 14.53
N MET A 33 -20.01 33.32 14.61
CA MET A 33 -21.21 33.06 15.41
C MET A 33 -21.10 31.69 16.07
N THR A 34 -20.74 31.74 17.33
CA THR A 34 -20.92 30.72 18.36
C THR A 34 -22.40 30.55 18.70
N THR A 35 -22.92 29.33 18.62
CA THR A 35 -24.05 28.90 19.47
C THR A 35 -23.86 27.44 19.88
N THR A 36 -23.36 27.31 21.10
CA THR A 36 -23.33 26.12 21.93
C THR A 36 -24.76 25.73 22.32
N SER A 37 -25.13 24.45 22.25
CA SER A 37 -26.11 23.87 23.17
C SER A 37 -25.93 22.35 23.30
N PRO A 38 -26.20 21.79 24.48
CA PRO A 38 -25.70 20.50 24.94
C PRO A 38 -26.72 19.38 24.74
N ILE A 39 -26.25 18.19 24.33
CA ILE A 39 -27.08 16.99 24.33
C ILE A 39 -26.90 16.26 25.66
N HIS A 40 -28.02 16.16 26.36
CA HIS A 40 -28.24 15.44 27.61
C HIS A 40 -27.73 13.99 27.55
N TYR A 41 -26.94 13.63 28.56
CA TYR A 41 -26.73 12.26 29.02
C TYR A 41 -28.05 11.76 29.64
N LEU A 42 -28.54 10.61 29.17
CA LEU A 42 -29.52 9.81 29.89
C LEU A 42 -28.90 8.45 30.18
N ASP A 43 -28.65 8.24 31.46
CA ASP A 43 -28.37 6.96 32.08
C ASP A 43 -29.59 6.03 31.92
N HIS A 44 -29.32 4.79 31.54
CA HIS A 44 -30.20 3.68 31.88
C HIS A 44 -29.34 2.46 32.20
N ASP A 45 -29.12 2.27 33.50
CA ASP A 45 -28.79 0.99 34.10
C ASP A 45 -29.97 0.04 33.99
N GLY A 46 -29.69 -1.20 33.65
CA GLY A 46 -30.68 -2.28 33.52
C GLY A 46 -29.99 -3.63 33.43
N HIS A 47 -29.62 -4.15 34.59
CA HIS A 47 -29.15 -5.53 34.80
C HIS A 47 -30.05 -6.56 34.10
N SER A 48 -29.44 -7.50 33.38
CA SER A 48 -29.87 -8.90 33.44
C SER A 48 -28.78 -9.86 33.00
N SER A 49 -28.25 -10.55 34.00
CA SER A 49 -27.40 -11.72 33.92
C SER A 49 -28.23 -12.97 33.62
N ALA A 50 -27.85 -13.75 32.59
CA ALA A 50 -27.90 -15.21 32.63
C ALA A 50 -27.22 -15.83 31.39
N SER A 51 -26.11 -16.52 31.67
CA SER A 51 -25.79 -17.88 31.20
C SER A 51 -26.03 -18.25 29.74
N SER A 52 -24.93 -18.47 29.00
CA SER A 52 -24.68 -19.75 28.31
C SER A 52 -23.22 -19.83 27.89
N ALA A 53 -22.43 -20.47 28.76
CA ALA A 53 -21.16 -21.07 28.39
C ALA A 53 -21.44 -22.34 27.56
N SER A 54 -20.78 -22.49 26.42
CA SER A 54 -20.32 -23.77 25.86
C SER A 54 -19.56 -23.56 24.55
N ILE A 55 -18.55 -24.40 24.33
CA ILE A 55 -17.67 -24.52 23.16
C ILE A 55 -16.33 -23.74 23.26
N LEU A 56 -15.52 -24.18 24.24
CA LEU A 56 -14.08 -24.37 24.07
C LEU A 56 -13.81 -25.86 24.31
N SER A 57 -13.40 -26.61 23.27
CA SER A 57 -12.46 -27.75 23.36
C SER A 57 -12.47 -28.61 22.10
N LEU A 58 -11.40 -28.52 21.30
CA LEU A 58 -10.81 -29.58 20.46
C LEU A 58 -9.39 -29.08 20.13
N SER A 59 -8.45 -29.21 21.09
CA SER A 59 -7.32 -30.17 21.06
C SER A 59 -6.48 -30.01 19.79
N GLN A 60 -5.33 -29.32 19.80
CA GLN A 60 -4.05 -29.80 20.35
C GLN A 60 -3.86 -31.32 20.24
N ALA A 61 -3.32 -31.78 19.10
CA ALA A 61 -2.43 -32.93 18.97
C ALA A 61 -1.92 -33.02 17.52
N ASN A 62 -0.70 -32.54 17.26
CA ASN A 62 0.36 -33.28 16.54
C ASN A 62 1.51 -32.34 16.13
N SER A 63 2.57 -32.41 16.92
CA SER A 63 3.91 -32.00 16.54
C SER A 63 4.74 -33.27 16.42
N GLN A 64 5.05 -33.69 15.19
CA GLN A 64 6.23 -34.51 14.88
C GLN A 64 6.52 -34.50 13.37
N ALA A 65 7.72 -34.00 13.06
CA ALA A 65 8.61 -34.37 11.96
C ALA A 65 8.03 -34.69 10.57
N SER A 66 8.25 -33.77 9.62
CA SER A 66 8.50 -34.14 8.23
C SER A 66 9.51 -33.17 7.61
N ALA A 67 10.75 -33.63 7.54
CA ALA A 67 11.80 -33.01 6.76
C ALA A 67 11.49 -33.24 5.27
N ASN A 68 11.30 -32.15 4.54
CA ASN A 68 11.00 -32.18 3.10
C ASN A 68 12.25 -32.65 2.32
N PRO A 69 12.21 -33.74 1.53
CA PRO A 69 13.37 -34.33 0.84
C PRO A 69 13.87 -33.51 -0.38
N MET A 70 13.27 -32.37 -0.68
CA MET A 70 13.61 -31.56 -1.86
C MET A 70 14.76 -30.55 -1.61
N SER A 71 15.15 -30.32 -0.36
CA SER A 71 16.28 -29.45 0.02
C SER A 71 17.64 -30.17 0.08
N GLN A 72 17.68 -31.49 -0.07
CA GLN A 72 18.93 -32.27 -0.13
C GLN A 72 19.37 -32.62 -1.57
N ALA A 73 18.53 -32.38 -2.58
CA ALA A 73 18.87 -32.60 -3.99
C ALA A 73 19.69 -31.44 -4.59
N ILE A 74 19.44 -30.19 -4.18
CA ILE A 74 20.13 -29.01 -4.72
C ILE A 74 21.55 -28.84 -4.13
N ALA A 75 21.81 -29.39 -2.94
CA ALA A 75 23.13 -29.35 -2.31
C ALA A 75 24.10 -30.43 -2.83
N ARG A 76 23.63 -31.45 -3.55
CA ARG A 76 24.46 -32.54 -4.10
C ARG A 76 24.91 -32.33 -5.55
N GLU A 77 24.30 -31.37 -6.26
CA GLU A 77 24.62 -31.08 -7.67
C GLU A 77 25.71 -30.01 -7.85
N GLN A 78 26.09 -29.29 -6.79
CA GLN A 78 27.21 -28.32 -6.81
C GLN A 78 28.57 -28.91 -6.38
N GLN A 79 28.64 -30.20 -6.01
CA GLN A 79 29.89 -30.88 -5.62
C GLN A 79 30.41 -31.90 -6.64
N ALA A 80 29.77 -32.03 -7.81
CA ALA A 80 30.12 -33.04 -8.83
C ALA A 80 30.70 -32.46 -10.14
N THR A 81 31.16 -31.20 -10.14
CA THR A 81 31.67 -30.54 -11.36
C THR A 81 33.09 -30.01 -11.23
N LEU A 82 33.93 -30.58 -10.36
CA LEU A 82 35.38 -30.35 -10.36
C LEU A 82 36.09 -31.64 -9.90
N GLY A 83 36.30 -32.57 -10.83
CA GLY A 83 37.00 -33.82 -10.55
C GLY A 83 37.37 -34.63 -11.79
N GLY A 84 38.54 -34.34 -12.37
CA GLY A 84 39.29 -35.24 -13.24
C GLY A 84 39.06 -35.07 -14.74
N ILE A 85 40.02 -35.19 -15.67
CA ILE A 85 41.42 -35.67 -15.67
C ILE A 85 42.01 -35.07 -16.97
N TYR A 86 43.23 -34.53 -16.96
CA TYR A 86 44.28 -34.89 -17.93
C TYR A 86 45.64 -34.56 -17.32
N ASP A 87 46.48 -35.60 -17.38
CA ASP A 87 47.83 -35.75 -16.86
C ASP A 87 48.85 -35.41 -17.96
N GLY A 88 50.04 -34.93 -17.58
CA GLY A 88 51.11 -34.57 -18.51
C GLY A 88 52.21 -33.75 -17.83
N GLY A 89 53.28 -34.43 -17.42
CA GLY A 89 54.28 -33.91 -16.48
C GLY A 89 55.46 -33.06 -17.02
N LEU A 90 56.30 -32.70 -16.03
CA LEU A 90 57.64 -32.09 -16.04
C LEU A 90 57.74 -30.54 -16.08
N PRO A 91 58.78 -29.92 -15.48
CA PRO A 91 59.38 -30.16 -14.17
C PRO A 91 59.29 -28.90 -13.25
N ARG A 92 59.41 -29.12 -11.94
CA ARG A 92 59.53 -28.07 -10.91
C ARG A 92 60.79 -27.21 -11.15
N THR A 93 60.60 -25.95 -11.53
CA THR A 93 61.53 -24.87 -11.25
C THR A 93 60.79 -23.75 -10.51
N THR A 94 61.44 -23.24 -9.49
CA THR A 94 60.96 -22.32 -8.45
C THR A 94 60.48 -20.98 -9.02
N PHE A 95 59.18 -20.70 -8.88
CA PHE A 95 58.54 -19.41 -9.24
C PHE A 95 58.85 -18.26 -8.24
N SER A 96 59.74 -18.48 -7.26
CA SER A 96 60.08 -17.50 -6.22
C SER A 96 61.24 -16.57 -6.58
N GLN A 97 61.78 -16.61 -7.80
CA GLN A 97 62.92 -15.77 -8.21
C GLN A 97 62.69 -14.82 -9.39
N LEU A 98 61.48 -14.79 -9.99
CA LEU A 98 61.12 -13.80 -11.02
C LEU A 98 60.20 -12.67 -10.52
N ALA A 99 59.58 -12.82 -9.34
CA ALA A 99 58.75 -11.76 -8.74
C ALA A 99 59.57 -10.64 -8.06
N SER A 100 60.89 -10.80 -7.94
CA SER A 100 61.77 -9.84 -7.24
C SER A 100 62.45 -8.82 -8.16
N SER A 101 62.27 -8.90 -9.49
CA SER A 101 62.88 -7.96 -10.45
C SER A 101 61.89 -7.02 -11.14
N GLU A 102 60.58 -7.27 -11.09
CA GLU A 102 59.54 -6.35 -11.61
C GLU A 102 59.04 -5.34 -10.56
N SER A 103 59.34 -5.56 -9.28
CA SER A 103 58.95 -4.68 -8.16
C SER A 103 59.84 -3.42 -7.98
N GLN A 104 60.88 -3.24 -8.80
CA GLN A 104 61.83 -2.13 -8.65
C GLN A 104 61.98 -1.20 -9.86
N ARG A 105 61.14 -1.31 -10.91
CA ARG A 105 61.23 -0.44 -12.10
C ARG A 105 60.09 0.56 -12.30
N GLU A 106 59.13 0.64 -11.38
CA GLU A 106 57.97 1.54 -11.53
C GLU A 106 57.83 2.57 -10.38
N VAL A 107 58.94 3.00 -9.76
CA VAL A 107 58.94 3.95 -8.63
C VAL A 107 59.60 5.30 -8.96
N SER A 108 59.76 5.67 -10.23
CA SER A 108 60.41 6.95 -10.57
C SER A 108 59.63 7.87 -11.51
N HIS A 109 58.36 7.58 -11.85
CA HIS A 109 57.64 8.42 -12.81
C HIS A 109 56.22 8.89 -12.43
N VAL A 110 55.90 8.99 -11.14
CA VAL A 110 54.66 9.65 -10.66
C VAL A 110 54.98 10.69 -9.58
N SER A 111 55.96 11.56 -9.85
CA SER A 111 56.34 12.65 -8.94
C SER A 111 55.82 14.00 -9.41
N ASN A 112 54.71 14.07 -10.16
CA ASN A 112 54.12 15.34 -10.60
C ASN A 112 52.59 15.26 -10.79
N LEU A 113 51.85 14.83 -9.77
CA LEU A 113 50.42 15.14 -9.69
C LEU A 113 50.24 16.45 -8.89
N PRO A 114 49.69 17.52 -9.46
CA PRO A 114 49.55 18.79 -8.77
C PRO A 114 48.53 18.69 -7.63
N ARG A 115 48.92 19.18 -6.46
CA ARG A 115 48.11 19.54 -5.28
C ARG A 115 47.11 18.48 -4.80
N ARG A 116 47.42 17.95 -3.61
CA ARG A 116 46.48 17.35 -2.64
C ARG A 116 45.04 17.81 -2.89
N LEU A 117 44.21 16.94 -3.46
CA LEU A 117 42.77 17.06 -3.30
C LEU A 117 42.54 16.90 -1.80
N SER A 118 42.43 18.02 -1.08
CA SER A 118 41.93 18.04 0.28
C SER A 118 40.53 17.42 0.22
N SER A 119 40.43 16.14 0.58
CA SER A 119 39.16 15.43 0.60
C SER A 119 38.29 16.07 1.67
N VAL A 120 37.30 16.84 1.22
CA VAL A 120 36.26 17.37 2.10
C VAL A 120 35.30 16.23 2.36
N PHE A 121 35.36 15.67 3.57
CA PHE A 121 34.40 14.66 4.01
C PHE A 121 33.14 15.36 4.53
N LEU A 122 32.05 15.23 3.78
CA LEU A 122 30.74 15.65 4.23
C LEU A 122 30.06 14.46 4.92
N ARG A 123 29.70 14.65 6.19
CA ARG A 123 28.86 13.68 6.92
C ARG A 123 27.40 14.00 6.67
N VAL A 124 26.65 12.95 6.34
CA VAL A 124 25.23 12.99 6.05
C VAL A 124 24.54 11.98 6.99
N GLU A 125 23.35 12.30 7.47
CA GLU A 125 22.63 11.48 8.46
C GLU A 125 21.85 10.33 7.79
N GLU A 126 21.51 10.52 6.52
CA GLU A 126 20.78 9.58 5.68
C GLU A 126 21.57 8.29 5.46
N THR A 127 20.86 7.18 5.38
CA THR A 127 21.44 5.90 4.95
C THR A 127 21.89 6.00 3.50
N SER A 128 22.81 5.11 3.09
CA SER A 128 23.33 5.09 1.71
C SER A 128 22.23 4.91 0.67
N ILE A 129 21.18 4.15 0.97
CA ILE A 129 20.06 3.89 0.05
C ILE A 129 19.20 5.14 -0.11
N VAL A 130 18.85 5.79 1.00
CA VAL A 130 18.05 7.03 1.00
C VAL A 130 18.79 8.16 0.31
N LEU A 131 20.07 8.33 0.61
CA LEU A 131 20.89 9.34 -0.03
C LEU A 131 21.02 9.07 -1.54
N ASN A 132 21.23 7.81 -1.94
CA ASN A 132 21.29 7.45 -3.35
C ASN A 132 19.98 7.80 -4.07
N LEU A 133 18.82 7.39 -3.53
CA LEU A 133 17.52 7.75 -4.10
C LEU A 133 17.32 9.27 -4.16
N THR A 134 17.71 9.99 -3.11
CA THR A 134 17.64 11.46 -3.08
C THR A 134 18.46 12.07 -4.21
N LEU A 135 19.70 11.61 -4.44
CA LEU A 135 20.53 12.08 -5.54
C LEU A 135 19.92 11.74 -6.91
N HIS A 136 19.34 10.55 -7.06
CA HIS A 136 18.59 10.19 -8.27
C HIS A 136 17.43 11.17 -8.53
N LEU A 137 16.69 11.58 -7.50
CA LEU A 137 15.61 12.56 -7.62
C LEU A 137 16.13 13.97 -7.97
N ILE A 138 17.27 14.38 -7.39
CA ILE A 138 17.88 15.71 -7.64
C ILE A 138 18.39 15.82 -9.08
N TYR A 139 19.04 14.76 -9.57
CA TYR A 139 19.64 14.73 -10.90
C TYR A 139 18.70 14.18 -11.97
N ASP A 140 17.43 13.93 -11.63
CA ASP A 140 16.41 13.38 -12.55
C ASP A 140 16.87 12.07 -13.23
N MET A 141 17.49 11.19 -12.44
CA MET A 141 17.98 9.89 -12.88
C MET A 141 17.00 8.79 -12.47
N SER A 142 16.63 7.94 -13.42
CA SER A 142 15.75 6.79 -13.15
C SER A 142 16.34 5.81 -12.14
N PHE A 143 15.48 5.23 -11.30
CA PHE A 143 15.80 4.20 -10.32
C PHE A 143 15.00 2.91 -10.55
N ALA A 144 14.36 2.76 -11.72
CA ALA A 144 13.52 1.62 -12.08
C ALA A 144 14.23 0.25 -11.99
N ARG A 145 15.55 0.22 -12.14
CA ARG A 145 16.35 -1.02 -11.98
C ARG A 145 16.40 -1.52 -10.53
N TYR A 146 16.23 -0.62 -9.56
CA TYR A 146 16.30 -0.92 -8.14
C TYR A 146 15.18 -0.16 -7.43
N PRO A 147 13.92 -0.61 -7.59
CA PRO A 147 12.78 0.10 -7.03
C PRO A 147 12.90 0.17 -5.50
N PRO A 148 12.88 1.38 -4.91
CA PRO A 148 12.98 1.54 -3.47
C PRO A 148 11.74 1.02 -2.74
N ASP A 149 11.91 0.62 -1.49
CA ASP A 149 10.78 0.36 -0.60
C ASP A 149 10.09 1.66 -0.17
N ILE A 150 8.88 1.53 0.39
CA ILE A 150 8.03 2.67 0.74
C ILE A 150 8.62 3.58 1.82
N GLU A 151 9.40 3.04 2.76
CA GLU A 151 10.05 3.86 3.80
C GLU A 151 11.26 4.59 3.25
N THR A 152 12.01 3.96 2.35
CA THR A 152 13.08 4.64 1.60
C THR A 152 12.52 5.81 0.78
N ILE A 153 11.36 5.63 0.13
CA ILE A 153 10.66 6.73 -0.58
C ILE A 153 10.31 7.86 0.39
N ALA A 154 9.66 7.55 1.52
CA ALA A 154 9.27 8.55 2.51
C ALA A 154 10.46 9.35 3.05
N GLN A 155 11.56 8.66 3.36
CA GLN A 155 12.78 9.27 3.86
C GLN A 155 13.46 10.14 2.79
N ALA A 156 13.55 9.67 1.54
CA ALA A 156 14.14 10.46 0.46
C ALA A 156 13.35 11.74 0.16
N LEU A 157 12.02 11.67 0.16
CA LEU A 157 11.15 12.84 0.00
C LEU A 157 11.31 13.85 1.17
N THR A 158 11.54 13.34 2.39
CA THR A 158 11.86 14.17 3.56
C THR A 158 13.23 14.83 3.41
N SER A 159 14.22 14.08 2.93
CA SER A 159 15.58 14.58 2.66
C SER A 159 15.61 15.66 1.58
N LEU A 160 14.81 15.56 0.52
CA LEU A 160 14.69 16.65 -0.46
C LEU A 160 14.32 17.98 0.22
N ARG A 161 13.32 17.96 1.11
CA ARG A 161 12.92 19.14 1.89
C ARG A 161 14.04 19.63 2.80
N LYS A 162 14.75 18.71 3.48
CA LYS A 162 15.92 19.03 4.32
C LYS A 162 17.00 19.77 3.53
N TYR A 163 17.22 19.40 2.27
CA TYR A 163 18.18 20.05 1.38
C TYR A 163 17.65 21.29 0.66
N GLY A 164 16.43 21.76 0.96
CA GLY A 164 15.83 22.93 0.32
C GLY A 164 15.41 22.68 -1.14
N ILE A 165 15.25 21.41 -1.53
CA ILE A 165 14.85 21.00 -2.87
C ILE A 165 13.35 20.70 -2.87
N ALA A 166 12.65 21.27 -3.84
CA ALA A 166 11.22 21.05 -3.99
C ALA A 166 10.95 19.58 -4.36
N VAL A 167 9.96 18.99 -3.70
CA VAL A 167 9.46 17.66 -4.03
C VAL A 167 8.75 17.72 -5.39
N PRO A 168 8.91 16.71 -6.28
CA PRO A 168 8.25 16.71 -7.57
C PRO A 168 6.73 16.83 -7.44
N ALA A 169 6.17 17.94 -7.92
CA ALA A 169 4.73 18.15 -7.90
C ALA A 169 3.99 17.39 -9.02
N ASP A 170 4.72 17.03 -10.09
CA ASP A 170 4.17 16.30 -11.22
C ASP A 170 3.84 14.85 -10.83
N PRO A 171 2.56 14.43 -10.88
CA PRO A 171 2.15 13.06 -10.59
C PRO A 171 2.76 12.01 -11.52
N SER A 172 3.28 12.42 -12.69
CA SER A 172 3.93 11.53 -13.66
C SER A 172 5.35 11.12 -13.26
N ALA A 173 5.94 11.79 -12.25
CA ALA A 173 7.28 11.47 -11.79
C ALA A 173 7.39 10.02 -11.31
N GLU A 174 8.53 9.38 -11.63
CA GLU A 174 8.81 7.97 -11.34
C GLU A 174 8.61 7.60 -9.86
N ILE A 175 8.84 8.55 -8.95
CA ILE A 175 8.66 8.35 -7.51
C ILE A 175 7.20 8.09 -7.13
N TRP A 176 6.25 8.75 -7.79
CA TRP A 176 4.83 8.59 -7.49
C TRP A 176 4.25 7.33 -8.11
N SER A 177 4.67 6.96 -9.31
CA SER A 177 4.29 5.68 -9.90
C SER A 177 4.83 4.52 -9.06
N THR A 178 6.07 4.62 -8.58
CA THR A 178 6.67 3.63 -7.65
C THR A 178 5.90 3.57 -6.33
N LEU A 179 5.53 4.71 -5.74
CA LEU A 179 4.70 4.76 -4.53
C LEU A 179 3.34 4.06 -4.72
N LEU A 180 2.70 4.27 -5.88
CA LEU A 180 1.41 3.64 -6.20
C LEU A 180 1.53 2.12 -6.42
N LEU A 181 2.68 1.61 -6.85
CA LEU A 181 2.93 0.16 -6.88
C LEU A 181 2.98 -0.41 -5.46
N SER A 182 3.59 0.30 -4.51
CA SER A 182 3.62 -0.08 -3.09
C SER A 182 2.26 0.05 -2.38
N ALA A 183 1.34 0.86 -2.90
CA ALA A 183 0.03 1.11 -2.31
C ALA A 183 -0.86 -0.15 -2.21
N ARG A 184 -0.63 -1.18 -3.03
CA ARG A 184 -1.37 -2.46 -2.90
C ARG A 184 -1.05 -3.21 -1.62
N SER A 185 0.21 -3.12 -1.17
CA SER A 185 0.69 -3.82 0.03
C SER A 185 0.59 -2.93 1.27
N ASN A 186 0.82 -1.63 1.12
CA ASN A 186 0.81 -0.65 2.22
C ASN A 186 -0.09 0.55 1.87
N PRO A 187 -1.41 0.38 1.75
CA PRO A 187 -2.30 1.40 1.21
C PRO A 187 -2.39 2.66 2.06
N ILE A 188 -2.53 2.50 3.39
CA ILE A 188 -2.61 3.64 4.33
C ILE A 188 -1.31 4.44 4.31
N ARG A 189 -0.16 3.76 4.27
CA ARG A 189 1.15 4.40 4.24
C ARG A 189 1.40 5.15 2.92
N ALA A 190 1.06 4.53 1.79
CA ALA A 190 1.21 5.19 0.49
C ALA A 190 0.29 6.41 0.37
N TYR A 191 -0.94 6.30 0.87
CA TYR A 191 -1.86 7.43 0.97
C TYR A 191 -1.31 8.53 1.87
N SER A 192 -0.74 8.18 3.03
CA SER A 192 -0.23 9.16 3.99
C SER A 192 0.96 9.94 3.44
N ILE A 193 1.89 9.27 2.74
CA ILE A 193 3.02 9.92 2.06
C ILE A 193 2.53 10.85 0.96
N ALA A 194 1.62 10.41 0.08
CA ALA A 194 1.10 11.28 -0.98
C ALA A 194 0.37 12.51 -0.43
N ALA A 195 -0.40 12.32 0.65
CA ALA A 195 -1.11 13.38 1.37
C ALA A 195 -0.16 14.40 2.02
N SER A 196 0.90 13.93 2.69
CA SER A 196 1.87 14.79 3.39
C SER A 196 2.62 15.74 2.46
N HIS A 197 2.80 15.33 1.20
CA HIS A 197 3.43 16.11 0.14
C HIS A 197 2.43 16.91 -0.72
N GLY A 198 1.13 16.84 -0.42
CA GLY A 198 0.11 17.63 -1.10
C GLY A 198 -0.17 17.21 -2.54
N VAL A 199 0.25 16.01 -2.97
CA VAL A 199 0.05 15.53 -4.34
C VAL A 199 -1.32 14.87 -4.47
N ALA A 200 -2.35 15.71 -4.60
CA ALA A 200 -3.76 15.31 -4.50
C ALA A 200 -4.17 14.19 -5.46
N SER A 201 -3.67 14.17 -6.70
CA SER A 201 -3.98 13.14 -7.69
C SER A 201 -3.40 11.76 -7.32
N VAL A 202 -2.21 11.74 -6.71
CA VAL A 202 -1.57 10.52 -6.21
C VAL A 202 -2.28 10.04 -4.96
N ALA A 203 -2.61 10.94 -4.03
CA ALA A 203 -3.41 10.61 -2.84
C ALA A 203 -4.78 10.03 -3.23
N LYS A 204 -5.46 10.64 -4.22
CA LYS A 204 -6.70 10.12 -4.80
C LYS A 204 -6.51 8.72 -5.38
N SER A 205 -5.44 8.50 -6.15
CA SER A 205 -5.12 7.20 -6.74
C SER A 205 -4.76 6.15 -5.69
N ALA A 206 -4.11 6.52 -4.59
CA ALA A 206 -3.81 5.63 -3.47
C ALA A 206 -5.06 5.26 -2.66
N SER A 207 -6.00 6.20 -2.50
CA SER A 207 -7.20 6.01 -1.68
C SER A 207 -8.10 4.84 -2.10
N ARG A 208 -8.08 4.43 -3.38
CA ARG A 208 -8.83 3.24 -3.81
C ARG A 208 -8.35 1.96 -3.11
N TYR A 209 -7.06 1.89 -2.80
CA TYR A 209 -6.44 0.71 -2.20
C TYR A 209 -6.68 0.67 -0.69
N THR A 210 -7.03 1.80 -0.06
CA THR A 210 -7.36 1.82 1.37
C THR A 210 -8.67 1.10 1.63
N LEU A 211 -9.59 1.03 0.65
CA LEU A 211 -10.89 0.37 0.79
C LEU A 211 -10.82 -1.13 1.14
N SER A 212 -9.71 -1.81 0.81
CA SER A 212 -9.49 -3.21 1.21
C SER A 212 -8.96 -3.35 2.65
N THR A 213 -8.63 -2.24 3.28
CA THR A 213 -8.01 -2.16 4.60
C THR A 213 -8.98 -1.56 5.60
N SER A 214 -8.93 -2.04 6.84
CA SER A 214 -9.80 -1.53 7.89
C SER A 214 -9.19 -0.27 8.53
N LEU A 215 -10.02 0.69 8.92
CA LEU A 215 -9.55 1.96 9.48
C LEU A 215 -8.90 1.82 10.86
N ASP A 216 -9.13 0.70 11.57
CA ASP A 216 -8.45 0.37 12.83
C ASP A 216 -6.94 0.12 12.64
N THR A 217 -6.46 -0.10 11.41
CA THR A 217 -5.03 -0.26 11.12
C THR A 217 -4.30 1.06 10.90
N VAL A 218 -4.98 2.21 10.97
CA VAL A 218 -4.34 3.52 10.81
C VAL A 218 -3.48 3.79 12.05
N SER A 219 -2.17 3.81 11.87
CA SER A 219 -1.23 4.14 12.93
C SER A 219 -1.29 5.64 13.27
N GLU A 220 -0.92 6.01 14.50
CA GLU A 220 -0.77 7.42 14.89
C GLU A 220 0.25 8.14 13.99
N GLY A 221 1.35 7.47 13.64
CA GLY A 221 2.36 7.99 12.72
C GLY A 221 1.79 8.31 11.34
N ASP A 222 0.92 7.45 10.80
CA ASP A 222 0.26 7.72 9.51
C ASP A 222 -0.77 8.84 9.60
N ALA A 223 -1.54 8.90 10.69
CA ALA A 223 -2.50 9.95 10.93
C ALA A 223 -1.82 11.34 10.99
N LEU A 224 -0.67 11.41 11.68
CA LEU A 224 0.16 12.61 11.72
C LEU A 224 0.77 12.93 10.35
N THR A 225 1.26 11.92 9.63
CA THR A 225 1.89 12.09 8.31
C THR A 225 0.90 12.65 7.30
N MET A 226 -0.31 12.07 7.18
CA MET A 226 -1.31 12.52 6.20
C MET A 226 -1.96 13.86 6.58
N GLY A 227 -2.00 14.16 7.88
CA GLY A 227 -2.63 15.35 8.42
C GLY A 227 -4.16 15.28 8.47
N PRO A 228 -4.80 16.24 9.17
CA PRO A 228 -6.22 16.16 9.52
C PRO A 228 -7.16 16.22 8.31
N ILE A 229 -6.79 16.94 7.24
CA ILE A 229 -7.62 17.08 6.04
C ILE A 229 -7.74 15.73 5.33
N TYR A 230 -6.62 15.07 5.04
CA TYR A 230 -6.62 13.79 4.34
C TYR A 230 -7.11 12.65 5.23
N LEU A 231 -6.91 12.73 6.55
CA LEU A 231 -7.52 11.80 7.50
C LEU A 231 -9.04 11.90 7.43
N ARG A 232 -9.60 13.11 7.49
CA ARG A 232 -11.04 13.35 7.34
C ARG A 232 -11.58 12.79 6.02
N LEU A 233 -10.91 13.06 4.90
CA LEU A 233 -11.31 12.56 3.58
C LEU A 233 -11.32 11.03 3.52
N LEU A 234 -10.32 10.38 4.11
CA LEU A 234 -10.24 8.92 4.18
C LEU A 234 -11.42 8.34 4.96
N PHE A 235 -11.73 8.89 6.14
CA PHE A 235 -12.88 8.44 6.93
C PHE A 235 -14.20 8.63 6.18
N PHE A 236 -14.41 9.79 5.53
CA PHE A 236 -15.61 10.03 4.73
C PHE A 236 -15.74 9.08 3.55
N LEU A 237 -14.64 8.70 2.90
CA LEU A 237 -14.66 7.70 1.83
C LEU A 237 -15.16 6.34 2.35
N HIS A 238 -14.61 5.86 3.47
CA HIS A 238 -14.97 4.56 4.04
C HIS A 238 -16.40 4.55 4.62
N VAL A 239 -16.74 5.51 5.46
CA VAL A 239 -18.08 5.63 6.06
C VAL A 239 -19.13 5.87 4.97
N GLY A 240 -18.86 6.78 4.03
CA GLY A 240 -19.75 7.07 2.91
C GLY A 240 -20.04 5.84 2.05
N ARG A 241 -19.02 5.02 1.75
CA ARG A 241 -19.22 3.76 1.03
C ARG A 241 -20.00 2.74 1.85
N GLN A 242 -19.75 2.62 3.15
CA GLN A 242 -20.52 1.72 4.01
C GLN A 242 -22.01 2.10 4.07
N THR A 243 -22.31 3.39 4.25
CA THR A 243 -23.68 3.90 4.23
C THR A 243 -24.33 3.69 2.86
N ALA A 244 -23.58 3.92 1.78
CA ALA A 244 -24.08 3.71 0.43
C ALA A 244 -24.36 2.23 0.13
N LEU A 245 -23.49 1.32 0.59
CA LEU A 245 -23.71 -0.13 0.47
C LEU A 245 -25.00 -0.54 1.16
N LEU A 246 -25.20 -0.12 2.42
CA LEU A 246 -26.41 -0.42 3.18
C LEU A 246 -27.67 0.02 2.45
N ARG A 247 -27.67 1.23 1.90
CA ARG A 247 -28.80 1.75 1.12
C ARG A 247 -29.10 0.90 -0.12
N VAL A 248 -28.06 0.35 -0.76
CA VAL A 248 -28.18 -0.45 -1.97
C VAL A 248 -28.69 -1.86 -1.67
N ILE A 249 -28.18 -2.51 -0.61
CA ILE A 249 -28.50 -3.93 -0.32
C ILE A 249 -29.72 -4.14 0.58
N ARG A 250 -30.20 -3.12 1.31
CA ARG A 250 -31.29 -3.29 2.29
C ARG A 250 -32.65 -3.63 1.68
N THR A 251 -32.93 -3.14 0.48
CA THR A 251 -34.24 -3.35 -0.15
C THR A 251 -34.29 -4.74 -0.81
N PRO A 252 -35.17 -5.64 -0.34
CA PRO A 252 -35.32 -6.97 -0.92
C PRO A 252 -35.97 -6.94 -2.31
N PRO A 253 -35.99 -8.08 -3.03
CA PRO A 253 -36.72 -8.21 -4.29
C PRO A 253 -38.22 -7.96 -4.11
N LYS A 254 -38.89 -7.49 -5.16
CA LYS A 254 -40.35 -7.29 -5.14
C LYS A 254 -41.07 -8.64 -5.02
N GLU A 255 -42.10 -8.67 -4.19
CA GLU A 255 -43.04 -9.77 -4.11
C GLU A 255 -43.98 -9.75 -5.33
N HIS A 256 -44.44 -10.93 -5.75
CA HIS A 256 -45.39 -11.07 -6.85
C HIS A 256 -46.74 -11.57 -6.33
N LEU A 257 -47.80 -11.47 -7.13
CA LEU A 257 -49.11 -12.01 -6.72
C LEU A 257 -49.00 -13.52 -6.47
N PRO A 258 -49.64 -14.06 -5.40
CA PRO A 258 -49.59 -15.49 -5.10
C PRO A 258 -50.07 -16.33 -6.29
N THR A 259 -49.38 -17.44 -6.54
CA THR A 259 -49.72 -18.39 -7.61
C THR A 259 -49.92 -19.78 -7.03
N ALA A 260 -50.48 -20.71 -7.80
CA ALA A 260 -50.61 -22.12 -7.39
C ALA A 260 -49.25 -22.77 -7.05
N ALA A 261 -48.15 -22.28 -7.63
CA ALA A 261 -46.81 -22.78 -7.40
C ALA A 261 -46.03 -22.01 -6.31
N CYS A 262 -46.52 -20.85 -5.86
CA CYS A 262 -45.80 -19.98 -4.93
C CYS A 262 -46.75 -19.23 -3.98
N SER A 263 -46.76 -19.66 -2.72
CA SER A 263 -47.52 -19.02 -1.65
C SER A 263 -46.81 -17.78 -1.09
N ILE A 264 -47.54 -16.93 -0.37
CA ILE A 264 -46.97 -15.79 0.37
C ILE A 264 -45.87 -16.26 1.33
N SER A 265 -46.08 -17.39 2.01
CA SER A 265 -45.07 -17.98 2.89
C SER A 265 -43.79 -18.42 2.15
N ALA A 266 -43.88 -18.79 0.87
CA ALA A 266 -42.71 -19.07 0.06
C ALA A 266 -41.97 -17.80 -0.34
N GLN A 267 -42.68 -16.71 -0.61
CA GLN A 267 -42.10 -15.40 -0.91
C GLN A 267 -41.38 -14.82 0.31
N HIS A 268 -41.97 -14.90 1.50
CA HIS A 268 -41.33 -14.45 2.74
C HIS A 268 -39.99 -15.16 3.00
N ARG A 269 -39.86 -16.46 2.68
CA ARG A 269 -38.58 -17.16 2.81
C ARG A 269 -37.47 -16.56 1.93
N VAL A 270 -37.82 -15.99 0.78
CA VAL A 270 -36.86 -15.28 -0.09
C VAL A 270 -36.42 -13.97 0.55
N VAL A 271 -37.36 -13.22 1.13
CA VAL A 271 -37.08 -11.98 1.87
C VAL A 271 -36.22 -12.26 3.11
N ASP A 272 -36.53 -13.33 3.86
CA ASP A 272 -35.75 -13.76 5.01
C ASP A 272 -34.32 -14.14 4.58
N ALA A 273 -34.18 -14.95 3.53
CA ALA A 273 -32.88 -15.32 2.99
C ALA A 273 -32.08 -14.11 2.50
N TRP A 274 -32.73 -13.12 1.86
CA TRP A 274 -32.11 -11.84 1.53
C TRP A 274 -31.59 -11.12 2.78
N SER A 275 -32.41 -11.03 3.83
CA SER A 275 -32.03 -10.37 5.09
C SER A 275 -30.82 -11.03 5.76
N VAL A 276 -30.71 -12.37 5.67
CA VAL A 276 -29.56 -13.13 6.18
C VAL A 276 -28.28 -12.77 5.43
N VAL A 277 -28.34 -12.69 4.09
CA VAL A 277 -27.19 -12.28 3.27
C VAL A 277 -26.79 -10.83 3.60
N VAL A 278 -27.75 -9.92 3.75
CA VAL A 278 -27.50 -8.54 4.17
C VAL A 278 -26.83 -8.50 5.54
N ALA A 279 -27.33 -9.25 6.53
CA ALA A 279 -26.75 -9.32 7.86
C ALA A 279 -25.30 -9.83 7.82
N ALA A 280 -25.01 -10.85 7.00
CA ALA A 280 -23.66 -11.39 6.83
C ALA A 280 -22.69 -10.36 6.23
N ILE A 281 -23.10 -9.65 5.17
CA ILE A 281 -22.27 -8.61 4.52
C ILE A 281 -22.01 -7.44 5.49
N THR A 282 -23.03 -7.02 6.23
CA THR A 282 -22.97 -5.83 7.08
C THR A 282 -22.21 -6.05 8.38
N SER A 283 -22.20 -7.29 8.88
CA SER A 283 -21.41 -7.70 10.05
C SER A 283 -19.92 -7.86 9.74
N GLY A 284 -19.53 -7.90 8.45
CA GLY A 284 -18.13 -8.03 8.05
C GLY A 284 -17.29 -6.79 8.33
N ARG A 285 -16.08 -6.99 8.89
CA ARG A 285 -15.10 -5.92 9.21
C ARG A 285 -14.65 -5.07 7.99
N ARG A 286 -14.99 -5.47 6.76
CA ARG A 286 -14.59 -4.83 5.50
C ARG A 286 -15.76 -4.53 4.56
N SER A 287 -16.95 -4.29 5.09
CA SER A 287 -18.16 -4.08 4.28
C SER A 287 -18.02 -2.99 3.21
N HIS A 288 -17.27 -1.90 3.48
CA HIS A 288 -17.02 -0.81 2.51
C HIS A 288 -16.07 -1.19 1.34
N GLY A 289 -15.29 -2.26 1.50
CA GLY A 289 -14.37 -2.81 0.50
C GLY A 289 -14.96 -3.90 -0.38
N THR A 290 -16.25 -4.23 -0.20
CA THR A 290 -16.94 -5.29 -0.96
C THR A 290 -16.92 -5.00 -2.46
N SER A 291 -16.47 -5.97 -3.26
CA SER A 291 -16.52 -5.86 -4.73
C SER A 291 -17.92 -6.17 -5.26
N SER A 292 -18.25 -5.70 -6.47
CA SER A 292 -19.50 -6.08 -7.14
C SER A 292 -19.63 -7.58 -7.35
N VAL A 293 -18.52 -8.25 -7.68
CA VAL A 293 -18.46 -9.71 -7.85
C VAL A 293 -18.80 -10.42 -6.54
N ALA A 294 -18.26 -9.96 -5.40
CA ALA A 294 -18.56 -10.54 -4.10
C ALA A 294 -20.05 -10.36 -3.72
N LEU A 295 -20.69 -9.26 -4.13
CA LEU A 295 -22.14 -9.10 -3.96
C LEU A 295 -22.91 -10.11 -4.81
N LEU A 296 -22.57 -10.25 -6.09
CA LEU A 296 -23.21 -11.22 -6.97
C LEU A 296 -23.11 -12.65 -6.42
N GLU A 297 -21.92 -13.06 -5.99
CA GLU A 297 -21.67 -14.37 -5.39
C GLU A 297 -22.47 -14.58 -4.10
N ALA A 298 -22.57 -13.55 -3.25
CA ALA A 298 -23.31 -13.64 -1.99
C ALA A 298 -24.83 -13.81 -2.21
N PHE A 299 -25.39 -13.21 -3.26
CA PHE A 299 -26.83 -13.26 -3.55
C PHE A 299 -27.22 -14.34 -4.58
N SER A 300 -26.28 -14.91 -5.36
CA SER A 300 -26.55 -15.99 -6.33
C SER A 300 -27.36 -17.17 -5.77
N PRO A 301 -27.11 -17.65 -4.54
CA PRO A 301 -27.88 -18.77 -3.97
C PRO A 301 -29.40 -18.51 -3.86
N LEU A 302 -29.85 -17.25 -3.88
CA LEU A 302 -31.28 -16.92 -3.88
C LEU A 302 -31.96 -17.27 -5.21
N ILE A 303 -31.21 -17.26 -6.31
CA ILE A 303 -31.70 -17.64 -7.63
C ILE A 303 -31.63 -19.16 -7.76
N ASP A 304 -30.49 -19.75 -7.40
CA ASP A 304 -30.22 -21.18 -7.62
C ASP A 304 -31.10 -22.11 -6.78
N LYS A 305 -31.45 -21.69 -5.56
CA LYS A 305 -32.21 -22.52 -4.61
C LYS A 305 -33.72 -22.33 -4.69
N ASN A 306 -34.20 -21.40 -5.52
CA ASN A 306 -35.62 -21.08 -5.60
C ASN A 306 -36.29 -21.84 -6.75
N THR A 307 -37.43 -22.48 -6.47
CA THR A 307 -38.19 -23.24 -7.47
C THR A 307 -39.20 -22.38 -8.22
N CYS A 308 -39.57 -21.20 -7.69
CA CYS A 308 -40.51 -20.29 -8.34
C CYS A 308 -39.78 -19.38 -9.34
N GLU A 309 -40.21 -19.43 -10.61
CA GLU A 309 -39.64 -18.63 -11.70
C GLU A 309 -39.81 -17.12 -11.48
N LEU A 310 -41.00 -16.66 -11.06
CA LEU A 310 -41.26 -15.24 -10.78
C LEU A 310 -40.38 -14.70 -9.64
N CYS A 311 -40.17 -15.48 -8.57
CA CYS A 311 -39.25 -15.08 -7.50
C CYS A 311 -37.80 -14.99 -8.01
N ARG A 312 -37.38 -15.91 -8.89
CA ARG A 312 -36.04 -15.88 -9.49
C ARG A 312 -35.86 -14.66 -10.38
N GLU A 313 -36.84 -14.33 -11.21
CA GLU A 313 -36.81 -13.14 -12.08
C GLU A 313 -36.73 -11.86 -11.26
N ASN A 314 -37.59 -11.73 -10.23
CA ASN A 314 -37.57 -10.56 -9.34
C ASN A 314 -36.25 -10.45 -8.56
N ALA A 315 -35.70 -11.56 -8.08
CA ALA A 315 -34.42 -11.59 -7.41
C ALA A 315 -33.27 -11.21 -8.36
N GLN A 316 -33.23 -11.79 -9.55
CA GLN A 316 -32.23 -11.47 -10.57
C GLN A 316 -32.28 -9.99 -10.98
N SER A 317 -33.47 -9.47 -11.25
CA SER A 317 -33.69 -8.05 -11.56
C SER A 317 -33.16 -7.16 -10.44
N ARG A 318 -33.51 -7.48 -9.19
CA ARG A 318 -33.04 -6.73 -8.02
C ARG A 318 -31.51 -6.79 -7.84
N ILE A 319 -30.91 -7.96 -8.03
CA ILE A 319 -29.46 -8.15 -7.94
C ILE A 319 -28.73 -7.34 -9.01
N SER A 320 -29.25 -7.31 -10.25
CA SER A 320 -28.70 -6.49 -11.34
C SER A 320 -28.76 -5.00 -11.00
N GLU A 321 -29.94 -4.48 -10.61
CA GLU A 321 -30.12 -3.07 -10.19
C GLU A 321 -29.18 -2.69 -9.05
N MET A 322 -29.07 -3.55 -8.04
CA MET A 322 -28.19 -3.37 -6.88
C MET A 322 -26.72 -3.31 -7.31
N THR A 323 -26.30 -4.19 -8.21
CA THR A 323 -24.91 -4.27 -8.70
C THR A 323 -24.55 -3.04 -9.53
N GLU A 324 -25.44 -2.59 -10.41
CA GLU A 324 -25.27 -1.36 -11.18
C GLU A 324 -25.17 -0.14 -10.26
N ALA A 325 -26.06 -0.03 -9.27
CA ALA A 325 -26.01 1.03 -8.27
C ALA A 325 -24.71 0.99 -7.44
N TRP A 326 -24.19 -0.20 -7.13
CA TRP A 326 -22.93 -0.35 -6.41
C TRP A 326 -21.71 0.08 -7.24
N LEU A 327 -21.69 -0.24 -8.53
CA LEU A 327 -20.62 0.17 -9.45
C LEU A 327 -20.54 1.69 -9.62
N ALA A 328 -21.67 2.40 -9.52
CA ALA A 328 -21.71 3.85 -9.59
C ALA A 328 -21.17 4.57 -8.33
N ILE A 329 -20.97 3.85 -7.21
CA ILE A 329 -20.53 4.46 -5.96
C ILE A 329 -19.03 4.76 -5.98
N ARG A 330 -18.71 6.01 -5.65
CA ARG A 330 -17.35 6.56 -5.58
C ARG A 330 -16.38 5.68 -4.79
N THR A 331 -15.22 5.39 -5.40
CA THR A 331 -14.15 4.51 -4.85
C THR A 331 -12.87 5.25 -4.46
N THR A 332 -12.83 6.57 -4.58
CA THR A 332 -11.65 7.41 -4.28
C THR A 332 -12.07 8.68 -3.54
N ILE A 333 -11.13 9.32 -2.82
CA ILE A 333 -11.36 10.63 -2.20
C ILE A 333 -11.63 11.74 -3.21
#